data_AF-F0GCJ0-F1
#
_entry.id   AF-F0GCJ0-F1
#
_cell.length_a   1.000
_cell.length_b   1.000
_cell.length_c   1.000
_cell.angle_alpha   90.00
_cell.angle_beta   90.00
_cell.angle_gamma   90.00
#
_symmetry.space_group_name_H-M   'P 1'
#
loop_
_entity.id
_entity.type
_entity.pdbx_description
1 polymer ?
#
loop_
_entity_poly.entity_id
_entity_poly.type
_entity_poly.pdbx_seq_one_letter_code
_entity_poly.pdbx_strand_id
1 'polypeptide(L)'
;MTGARGTPRAADPLPKDLHTVLVDATRRWNAAIARALHDGDLKIARSKIHSMRSAFTMIGKREISTLCASLEALALAGDAAAFTRESERYRGDAQEIIERRAAGDAKPSHDTLSDTSPMNR
;
A
#
# COMPACT_ATOMS: atom_id res chain seq x y z
N MET A 1 7.73 -16.33 -26.80
CA MET A 1 7.96 -15.01 -26.17
C MET A 1 7.21 -14.96 -24.86
N THR A 2 7.93 -14.81 -23.75
CA THR A 2 7.43 -14.85 -22.38
C THR A 2 6.51 -13.66 -22.11
N GLY A 3 5.22 -13.91 -21.85
CA GLY A 3 4.28 -12.87 -21.42
C GLY A 3 4.63 -12.40 -20.02
N ALA A 4 5.29 -11.25 -19.93
CA ALA A 4 5.51 -10.58 -18.66
C ALA A 4 4.15 -10.15 -18.11
N ARG A 5 3.73 -10.76 -16.99
CA ARG A 5 2.76 -10.14 -16.10
C ARG A 5 3.37 -8.81 -15.67
N GLY A 6 3.00 -7.73 -16.34
CA GLY A 6 3.48 -6.40 -16.01
C GLY A 6 3.12 -6.12 -14.55
N THR A 7 4.11 -5.94 -13.70
CA THR A 7 3.89 -5.38 -12.38
C THR A 7 3.18 -4.03 -12.59
N PRO A 8 2.05 -3.77 -11.90
CA PRO A 8 1.39 -2.48 -12.00
C PRO A 8 2.45 -1.39 -11.79
N ARG A 9 2.56 -0.46 -12.74
CA ARG A 9 3.56 0.60 -12.64
C ARG A 9 3.29 1.36 -11.34
N ALA A 10 4.32 1.95 -10.74
CA ALA A 10 4.15 2.63 -9.44
C ALA A 10 3.13 3.79 -9.47
N ALA A 11 2.65 4.21 -10.63
CA ALA A 11 1.59 5.21 -10.80
C ALA A 11 0.22 4.62 -11.17
N ASP A 12 0.15 3.36 -11.59
CA ASP A 12 -1.09 2.77 -12.09
C ASP A 12 -2.07 2.50 -10.95
N PRO A 13 -3.37 2.51 -11.24
CA PRO A 13 -4.38 2.10 -10.28
C PRO A 13 -4.18 0.66 -9.83
N LEU A 14 -4.52 0.37 -8.58
CA LEU A 14 -4.51 -0.99 -8.07
C LEU A 14 -5.78 -1.73 -8.52
N PRO A 15 -5.72 -3.05 -8.74
CA PRO A 15 -6.93 -3.86 -8.84
C PRO A 15 -7.87 -3.59 -7.65
N LYS A 16 -9.18 -3.48 -7.92
CA LYS A 16 -10.19 -3.05 -6.93
C LYS A 16 -10.14 -3.84 -5.62
N ASP A 17 -9.95 -5.15 -5.68
CA ASP A 17 -9.86 -6.00 -4.49
C ASP A 17 -8.60 -5.68 -3.67
N LEU A 18 -7.46 -5.50 -4.34
CA LEU A 18 -6.21 -5.12 -3.69
C LEU A 18 -6.30 -3.72 -3.07
N HIS A 19 -6.93 -2.77 -3.77
CA HIS A 19 -7.19 -1.43 -3.25
C HIS A 19 -8.05 -1.49 -1.99
N THR A 20 -9.16 -2.23 -2.04
CA THR A 20 -10.09 -2.40 -0.91
C THR A 20 -9.38 -3.01 0.31
N VAL A 21 -8.62 -4.08 0.11
CA VAL A 21 -7.83 -4.72 1.18
C VAL A 21 -6.81 -3.75 1.77
N LEU A 22 -6.14 -2.94 0.94
CA LEU A 22 -5.16 -1.96 1.40
C LEU A 22 -5.80 -0.82 2.20
N VAL A 23 -6.97 -0.34 1.79
CA VAL A 23 -7.77 0.66 2.54
C VAL A 23 -8.13 0.10 3.91
N ASP A 24 -8.71 -1.09 3.96
CA ASP A 24 -9.16 -1.72 5.21
C ASP A 24 -8.01 -2.03 6.15
N ALA A 25 -6.90 -2.53 5.61
CA ALA A 25 -5.69 -2.79 6.38
C ALA A 25 -5.11 -1.50 6.95
N THR A 26 -4.98 -0.44 6.14
CA THR A 26 -4.45 0.85 6.58
C THR A 26 -5.30 1.47 7.66
N ARG A 27 -6.64 1.41 7.54
CA ARG A 27 -7.56 1.87 8.58
C ARG A 27 -7.36 1.13 9.90
N ARG A 28 -7.28 -0.20 9.88
CA ARG A 28 -7.08 -1.03 11.08
C ARG A 28 -5.73 -0.79 11.72
N TRP A 29 -4.67 -0.70 10.92
CA TRP A 29 -3.32 -0.44 11.41
C TRP A 29 -3.21 0.96 12.02
N ASN A 30 -3.78 1.99 11.39
CA ASN A 30 -3.81 3.35 11.93
C ASN A 30 -4.55 3.42 13.28
N ALA A 31 -5.69 2.73 13.40
CA ALA A 31 -6.41 2.63 14.67
C ALA A 31 -5.60 1.92 15.75
N ALA A 32 -4.89 0.85 15.39
CA ALA A 32 -4.02 0.11 16.32
C ALA A 32 -2.79 0.94 16.74
N ILE A 33 -2.19 1.71 15.83
CA ILE A 33 -1.08 2.63 16.14
C ILE A 33 -1.57 3.72 17.11
N ALA A 34 -2.72 4.33 16.84
CA ALA A 34 -3.27 5.37 17.73
C ALA A 34 -3.51 4.84 19.16
N ARG A 35 -4.06 3.63 19.29
CA ARG A 35 -4.23 2.97 20.60
C ARG A 35 -2.88 2.66 21.27
N ALA A 36 -1.94 2.09 20.51
CA ALA A 36 -0.61 1.79 21.02
C ALA A 36 0.13 3.05 21.51
N LEU A 37 -0.05 4.20 20.83
CA LEU A 37 0.51 5.47 21.27
C LEU A 37 -0.15 5.99 22.54
N HIS A 38 -1.47 5.86 22.65
CA HIS A 38 -2.20 6.20 23.88
C HIS A 38 -1.70 5.35 25.07
N ASP A 39 -1.44 4.06 24.84
CA ASP A 39 -1.02 3.11 25.87
C ASP A 39 0.51 3.10 26.10
N GLY A 40 1.27 3.89 25.33
CA GLY A 40 2.74 3.93 25.38
C GLY A 40 3.45 2.68 24.82
N ASP A 41 2.74 1.80 24.11
CA ASP A 41 3.27 0.56 23.56
C ASP A 41 3.91 0.76 22.17
N LEU A 42 5.15 1.26 22.16
CA LEU A 42 5.93 1.43 20.93
C LEU A 42 6.24 0.10 20.21
N LYS A 43 6.18 -1.04 20.90
CA LYS A 43 6.43 -2.36 20.28
C LYS A 43 5.26 -2.74 19.38
N ILE A 44 4.03 -2.55 19.84
CA ILE A 44 2.83 -2.74 19.01
C ILE A 44 2.81 -1.73 17.86
N ALA A 45 3.06 -0.45 18.14
CA ALA A 45 3.11 0.58 17.11
C ALA A 45 4.10 0.22 15.99
N ARG A 46 5.33 -0.19 16.36
CA ARG A 46 6.35 -0.66 15.42
C ARG A 46 5.90 -1.85 14.58
N SER A 47 5.26 -2.85 15.19
CA SER A 47 4.77 -4.03 14.46
C SER A 47 3.74 -3.66 13.37
N LYS A 48 2.89 -2.67 13.63
CA LYS A 48 1.91 -2.20 12.64
C LYS A 48 2.57 -1.38 11.53
N ILE A 49 3.52 -0.50 11.86
CA ILE A 49 4.34 0.20 10.86
C ILE A 49 5.12 -0.79 9.99
N HIS A 50 5.63 -1.88 10.55
CA HIS A 50 6.30 -2.92 9.76
C HIS A 50 5.36 -3.58 8.75
N SER A 51 4.14 -3.91 9.18
CA SER A 51 3.11 -4.48 8.30
C SER A 51 2.78 -3.52 7.15
N MET A 52 2.69 -2.22 7.44
CA MET A 52 2.51 -1.17 6.44
C MET A 52 3.68 -1.08 5.47
N ARG A 53 4.92 -1.12 5.97
CA ARG A 53 6.13 -1.11 5.14
C ARG A 53 6.11 -2.23 4.11
N SER A 54 5.77 -3.45 4.55
CA SER A 54 5.64 -4.61 3.64
C SER A 54 4.58 -4.38 2.58
N ALA A 55 3.39 -3.88 2.95
CA ALA A 55 2.31 -3.62 2.00
C ALA A 55 2.70 -2.56 0.95
N PHE A 56 3.31 -1.45 1.37
CA PHE A 56 3.73 -0.39 0.45
C PHE A 56 4.91 -0.80 -0.44
N THR A 57 5.80 -1.66 0.06
CA THR A 57 6.88 -2.26 -0.75
C THR A 57 6.29 -3.14 -1.86
N MET A 58 5.28 -3.96 -1.54
CA MET A 58 4.61 -4.84 -2.51
C MET A 58 3.97 -4.06 -3.67
N ILE A 59 3.43 -2.87 -3.40
CA ILE A 59 2.86 -2.01 -4.44
C ILE A 59 3.87 -1.02 -5.04
N GLY A 60 5.17 -1.15 -4.74
CA GLY A 60 6.25 -0.35 -5.33
C GLY A 60 6.34 1.09 -4.84
N LYS A 61 5.75 1.43 -3.68
CA LYS A 61 5.82 2.77 -3.08
C LYS A 61 6.99 2.88 -2.11
N ARG A 62 8.17 3.14 -2.68
CA ARG A 62 9.44 3.18 -1.93
C ARG A 62 9.54 4.34 -0.95
N GLU A 63 9.05 5.53 -1.31
CA GLU A 63 9.12 6.73 -0.45
C GLU A 63 8.45 6.50 0.90
N ILE A 64 7.21 6.00 0.89
CA ILE A 64 6.49 5.71 2.13
C ILE A 64 7.04 4.49 2.87
N SER A 65 7.62 3.52 2.15
CA SER A 65 8.35 2.42 2.78
C SER A 65 9.56 2.93 3.56
N THR A 66 10.29 3.93 3.04
CA THR A 66 11.40 4.59 3.75
C THR A 66 10.90 5.33 4.99
N LEU A 67 9.78 6.06 4.88
CA LEU A 67 9.16 6.72 6.02
C LEU A 67 8.77 5.72 7.12
N CYS A 68 8.22 4.56 6.75
CA CYS A 68 7.94 3.48 7.70
C CYS A 68 9.22 2.97 8.38
N ALA A 69 10.33 2.85 7.65
CA ALA A 69 11.61 2.45 8.23
C ALA A 69 12.14 3.47 9.27
N SER A 70 11.97 4.78 9.00
CA SER A 70 12.29 5.83 9.98
C SER A 70 11.45 5.71 11.24
N LEU A 71 10.15 5.46 11.12
CA LEU A 71 9.26 5.21 12.26
C LEU A 71 9.66 3.96 13.06
N GLU A 72 10.06 2.87 12.39
CA GLU A 72 10.58 1.67 13.07
C GLU A 72 11.82 1.98 13.90
N ALA A 73 12.74 2.80 13.38
CA ALA A 73 13.96 3.21 14.08
C ALA A 73 13.64 4.08 15.32
N LEU A 74 12.69 5.01 15.21
CA LEU A 74 12.24 5.83 16.35
C LEU A 74 11.62 4.97 17.46
N ALA A 75 10.80 3.98 17.09
CA ALA A 75 10.24 3.05 18.07
C ALA A 75 11.30 2.16 18.73
N LEU A 76 12.36 1.78 18.01
CA LEU A 76 13.50 1.05 18.56
C LEU A 76 14.34 1.91 19.52
N ALA A 77 14.49 3.20 19.21
CA ALA A 77 15.18 4.16 20.06
C ALA A 77 14.37 4.59 21.30
N GLY A 78 13.08 4.23 21.36
CA GLY A 78 12.18 4.63 22.45
C GLY A 78 11.72 6.09 22.36
N ASP A 79 11.96 6.78 21.24
CA ASP A 79 11.56 8.17 21.06
C ASP A 79 10.06 8.27 20.68
N ALA A 80 9.20 8.14 21.69
CA ALA A 80 7.75 8.19 21.54
C ALA A 80 7.27 9.54 20.98
N ALA A 81 7.94 10.62 21.35
CA ALA A 81 7.55 11.97 20.94
C ALA A 81 7.83 12.18 19.45
N ALA A 82 9.01 11.80 18.96
CA ALA A 82 9.33 11.84 17.54
C ALA A 82 8.49 10.84 16.74
N PHE A 83 8.27 9.63 17.27
CA PHE A 83 7.41 8.65 16.62
C PHE A 83 6.00 9.21 16.40
N THR A 84 5.41 9.84 17.44
CA THR A 84 4.06 10.40 17.35
C THR A 84 3.96 11.45 16.24
N ARG A 85 4.87 12.43 16.23
CA ARG A 85 4.93 13.48 15.19
C ARG A 85 5.07 12.90 13.79
N GLU A 86 5.99 11.97 13.60
CA GLU A 86 6.24 11.39 12.27
C GLU A 86 5.10 10.45 11.83
N SER A 87 4.39 9.84 12.78
CA SER A 87 3.25 8.96 12.50
C SER A 87 2.05 9.74 11.92
N GLU A 88 1.86 11.00 12.30
CA GLU A 88 0.83 11.86 11.75
C GLU A 88 1.14 12.22 10.29
N ARG A 89 2.39 12.60 10.01
CA ARG A 89 2.88 12.85 8.65
C ARG A 89 2.71 11.62 7.76
N TYR A 90 3.13 10.46 8.26
CA TYR A 90 2.95 9.17 7.59
C TYR A 90 1.49 8.88 7.25
N ARG A 91 0.54 9.17 8.15
CA ARG A 91 -0.89 8.92 7.90
C ARG A 91 -1.42 9.74 6.74
N GLY A 92 -1.00 11.00 6.62
CA GLY A 92 -1.34 11.86 5.48
C GLY A 92 -0.82 11.29 4.16
N ASP A 93 0.49 11.00 4.11
CA ASP A 93 1.16 10.47 2.91
C ASP A 93 0.56 9.11 2.48
N ALA A 94 0.25 8.24 3.45
CA ALA A 94 -0.35 6.92 3.20
C ALA A 94 -1.73 7.04 2.56
N GLN A 95 -2.57 7.92 3.12
CA GLN A 95 -3.93 8.14 2.64
C GLN A 95 -3.91 8.69 1.21
N GLU A 96 -3.08 9.70 0.95
CA GLU A 96 -2.97 10.32 -0.36
C GLU A 96 -2.50 9.31 -1.44
N ILE A 97 -1.58 8.41 -1.09
CA ILE A 97 -1.14 7.32 -1.98
C ILE A 97 -2.29 6.36 -2.29
N ILE A 98 -3.05 5.95 -1.27
CA ILE A 98 -4.16 5.01 -1.44
C ILE A 98 -5.27 5.62 -2.30
N GLU A 99 -5.58 6.90 -2.10
CA GLU A 99 -6.57 7.64 -2.89
C GLU A 99 -6.14 7.77 -4.36
N ARG A 100 -4.88 8.16 -4.62
CA ARG A 100 -4.34 8.24 -5.98
C ARG A 100 -4.37 6.90 -6.73
N ARG A 101 -4.30 5.79 -6.00
CA ARG A 101 -4.33 4.43 -6.55
C ARG A 101 -5.74 3.88 -6.80
N ALA A 102 -6.79 4.57 -6.35
CA ALA A 102 -8.18 4.16 -6.60
C ALA A 102 -8.61 4.36 -8.06
N ALA A 103 -7.90 5.23 -8.79
CA ALA A 103 -8.33 5.76 -10.09
C ALA A 103 -8.16 4.81 -11.27
N GLY A 104 -8.69 3.58 -11.20
CA GLY A 104 -8.71 2.69 -12.35
C GLY A 104 -9.62 1.49 -12.19
N ASP A 105 -10.74 1.58 -12.89
CA ASP A 105 -11.24 0.40 -13.58
C ASP A 105 -10.17 -0.03 -14.58
N ALA A 106 -9.28 -0.93 -14.15
CA ALA A 106 -8.54 -1.75 -15.08
C ALA A 106 -9.58 -2.59 -15.83
N LYS A 107 -10.06 -2.05 -16.95
CA LYS A 107 -10.95 -2.73 -17.87
C LYS A 107 -10.31 -4.09 -18.17
N PRO A 108 -10.99 -5.22 -17.92
CA PRO A 108 -10.49 -6.50 -18.38
C PRO A 108 -10.32 -6.37 -19.90
N SER A 109 -9.08 -6.36 -20.39
CA SER A 109 -8.81 -6.51 -21.83
C SER A 109 -9.25 -7.92 -22.20
N HIS A 110 -10.54 -8.06 -22.50
CA HIS A 110 -11.15 -9.25 -23.05
C HIS A 110 -11.44 -9.04 -24.53
N ASP A 111 -10.49 -8.46 -25.26
CA ASP A 111 -10.53 -8.38 -26.72
C ASP A 111 -9.36 -9.18 -27.28
N THR A 112 -9.64 -10.41 -27.73
CA THR A 112 -9.40 -10.85 -29.11
C THR A 112 -9.61 -12.37 -29.19
N LEU A 113 -10.85 -12.78 -29.45
CA LEU A 113 -11.12 -14.00 -30.23
C LEU A 113 -12.23 -13.64 -31.23
N SER A 114 -11.86 -12.90 -32.26
CA SER A 114 -12.57 -12.96 -33.54
C SER A 114 -11.66 -13.73 -34.49
N ASP A 115 -11.80 -15.05 -34.49
CA ASP A 115 -11.30 -15.89 -35.57
C ASP A 115 -12.50 -16.22 -36.48
N THR A 116 -12.91 -15.23 -37.26
CA THR A 116 -13.72 -15.47 -38.47
C THR A 116 -12.75 -15.76 -39.60
N SER A 117 -12.63 -17.03 -39.97
CA SER A 117 -12.02 -17.43 -41.23
C SER A 117 -13.06 -18.15 -42.09
N PRO A 118 -13.45 -17.62 -43.26
CA PRO A 118 -14.34 -18.30 -44.19
C PRO A 118 -13.52 -19.31 -45.02
N MET A 119 -13.89 -20.58 -44.98
CA MET A 119 -13.41 -21.60 -45.92
C MET A 119 -13.90 -21.24 -47.32
N ASN A 120 -12.96 -20.83 -48.19
CA ASN A 120 -13.19 -20.75 -49.63
C ASN A 120 -13.00 -22.13 -50.26
N ARG A 121 -13.80 -22.38 -51.29
CA ARG A 121 -14.01 -23.62 -52.08
C ARG A 121 -12.75 -24.34 -52.53
#